data_AF-A0A4D4JAU0-F1
#
_entry.id   AF-A0A4D4JAU0-F1
#
_cell.length_a   1.000
_cell.length_b   1.000
_cell.length_c   1.000
_cell.angle_alpha   90.00
_cell.angle_beta   90.00
_cell.angle_gamma   90.00
#
_symmetry.space_group_name_H-M   'P 1'
#
loop_
_entity.id
_entity.type
_entity.pdbx_description
1 polymer ?
#
loop_
_entity_poly.entity_id
_entity_poly.type
_entity_poly.pdbx_seq_one_letter_code
_entity_poly.pdbx_strand_id
1 'polypeptide(L)'
;MSTGQEERPAAAAGGTSAGGVTRRHFLRAATTAGAAAVFPPSAPRAAPPAGNALALRRPADRVAARHRDPDSAFFATAFTEYAASYATESTGDLWPSCWADDDNVYAANGDGQGFGTGPMSDIVVNRIMGTPEVGITGERLAAGDQIANVYADRRYYNRKPTGMVAVDGNCDGRDELYLAVQDLRRAPANVAFDDAPNASICRSDDYGRTWRKTREPMFTGHVFTTIMFLDFGRSQRHARVLGADGARYVYAYGLDHNWRCSYSNTVPSPTSLYLARVPRAAIQCRQAWEFFAGTAPSGEPRWSPRIDDRVAVLHDPRRLYPDVFCRGGRANFTVLSQGGVLYNAPLRRYLYTSWTEYTFEFYEAPAPWGPWRLFMSRDAGAYPWYGPAAEIQVIPNPFGHPIPRRTGPAPQAAPCPGPKNGGYACTIPSKFVSADGRDMWLQSNWFLGVGCGAPNYTFSLRRLHVAPRQPGCPPNPPDPGCNLARGCGTTPIEKCAHYGHGGYYNDCATNLGEDSFDCSHKTFDFWGYTWPREYRMDRVVYTTGHMFPDGGWFAHGPMVQVRQGTRWVDVADLTISPGYPHDRTAGSYRTYTMTFAEARGDGIRVCGVPGGSATFTSIAELAVYFDGRPPR
;
A
#
# COMPACT_ATOMS: atom_id res chain seq x y z
N MET A 1 54.84 0.50 22.19
CA MET A 1 55.91 1.11 21.37
C MET A 1 55.50 0.86 19.92
N SER A 2 54.81 1.82 19.31
CA SER A 2 55.37 2.88 18.44
C SER A 2 55.86 2.31 17.12
N THR A 3 55.58 2.81 15.92
CA THR A 3 54.75 3.87 15.32
C THR A 3 55.05 3.75 13.82
N GLY A 4 54.13 4.15 12.94
CA GLY A 4 54.43 4.36 11.53
C GLY A 4 53.31 5.15 10.85
N GLN A 5 53.44 6.48 10.89
CA GLN A 5 52.63 7.42 10.13
C GLN A 5 53.07 7.41 8.66
N GLU A 6 52.12 7.62 7.74
CA GLU A 6 52.40 8.19 6.43
C GLU A 6 51.38 9.29 6.11
N GLU A 7 51.92 10.46 5.77
CA GLU A 7 51.24 11.72 5.48
C GLU A 7 50.77 11.82 4.02
N ARG A 8 49.76 12.68 3.83
CA ARG A 8 49.25 13.17 2.53
C ARG A 8 50.23 14.13 1.83
N PRO A 9 49.97 14.47 0.56
CA PRO A 9 49.52 15.84 0.25
C PRO A 9 48.34 15.85 -0.76
N ALA A 10 47.26 16.60 -0.56
CA ALA A 10 47.05 18.06 -0.68
C ALA A 10 46.74 18.53 -2.10
N ALA A 11 45.59 19.23 -2.22
CA ALA A 11 44.99 19.78 -3.42
C ALA A 11 45.55 21.17 -3.77
N ALA A 12 45.39 21.59 -5.03
CA ALA A 12 45.45 22.99 -5.44
C ALA A 12 44.48 23.26 -6.61
N ALA A 13 43.88 24.46 -6.57
CA ALA A 13 42.79 24.94 -7.39
C ALA A 13 43.25 25.98 -8.43
N GLY A 14 42.46 26.14 -9.50
CA GLY A 14 42.14 27.44 -10.13
C GLY A 14 43.05 27.95 -11.26
N GLY A 15 42.45 28.35 -12.39
CA GLY A 15 43.08 29.26 -13.37
C GLY A 15 42.54 29.17 -14.81
N THR A 16 41.87 30.22 -15.26
CA THR A 16 41.08 30.41 -16.49
C THR A 16 41.84 30.95 -17.72
N SER A 17 41.37 30.64 -18.94
CA SER A 17 41.14 31.55 -20.12
C SER A 17 40.75 30.67 -21.33
N ALA A 18 39.68 30.85 -22.13
CA ALA A 18 38.99 31.96 -22.80
C ALA A 18 39.36 32.10 -24.30
N GLY A 19 38.35 31.94 -25.16
CA GLY A 19 38.32 32.22 -26.61
C GLY A 19 37.43 31.19 -27.34
N GLY A 20 36.26 31.46 -27.94
CA GLY A 20 35.56 32.69 -28.28
C GLY A 20 35.31 32.75 -29.79
N VAL A 21 34.18 32.22 -30.30
CA VAL A 21 33.61 32.56 -31.64
C VAL A 21 32.07 32.51 -31.58
N THR A 22 31.48 33.37 -32.41
CA THR A 22 30.24 34.14 -32.32
C THR A 22 28.98 33.49 -32.89
N ARG A 23 27.81 33.95 -32.41
CA ARG A 23 26.45 33.67 -32.91
C ARG A 23 25.84 34.96 -33.43
N ARG A 24 25.34 34.99 -34.69
CA ARG A 24 24.37 36.01 -35.15
C ARG A 24 23.39 35.42 -36.19
N HIS A 25 22.10 35.59 -35.84
CA HIS A 25 20.90 35.87 -36.65
C HIS A 25 20.49 34.98 -37.83
N PHE A 26 19.23 34.54 -37.84
CA PHE A 26 18.22 34.95 -38.83
C PHE A 26 16.79 34.71 -38.33
N LEU A 27 15.86 35.60 -38.71
CA LEU A 27 14.46 35.68 -38.30
C LEU A 27 13.59 35.84 -39.58
N ARG A 28 12.50 35.04 -39.65
CA ARG A 28 11.18 35.20 -40.34
C ARG A 28 11.02 35.42 -41.86
N ALA A 29 10.09 34.62 -42.41
CA ALA A 29 8.86 34.94 -43.20
C ALA A 29 8.70 33.98 -44.41
N ALA A 30 7.55 33.68 -45.03
CA ALA A 30 6.12 33.44 -44.72
C ALA A 30 5.42 33.12 -46.09
N THR A 31 4.26 32.42 -46.08
CA THR A 31 3.20 32.29 -47.15
C THR A 31 3.48 31.38 -48.38
N THR A 32 2.58 30.58 -49.01
CA THR A 32 1.09 30.45 -49.03
C THR A 32 0.60 29.16 -49.78
N ALA A 33 -0.72 28.87 -49.69
CA ALA A 33 -1.61 27.98 -50.50
C ALA A 33 -1.69 26.49 -50.10
N GLY A 34 -2.84 25.81 -49.94
CA GLY A 34 -4.26 26.10 -50.17
C GLY A 34 -4.92 25.01 -51.05
N ALA A 35 -5.73 24.10 -50.48
CA ALA A 35 -6.81 23.38 -51.17
C ALA A 35 -7.76 22.69 -50.17
N ALA A 36 -9.06 22.95 -50.34
CA ALA A 36 -10.17 22.45 -49.54
C ALA A 36 -10.88 21.27 -50.25
N ALA A 37 -11.48 20.38 -49.48
CA ALA A 37 -12.50 19.44 -49.96
C ALA A 37 -13.75 19.51 -49.06
N VAL A 38 -14.90 19.62 -49.71
CA VAL A 38 -16.24 19.87 -49.18
C VAL A 38 -17.00 18.55 -49.01
N PHE A 39 -17.77 18.40 -47.92
CA PHE A 39 -18.94 17.51 -47.85
C PHE A 39 -20.11 18.20 -47.12
N PRO A 40 -21.38 17.88 -47.47
CA PRO A 40 -22.58 18.72 -47.24
C PRO A 40 -23.31 18.43 -45.90
N PRO A 41 -24.39 19.18 -45.55
CA PRO A 41 -24.86 19.36 -44.18
C PRO A 41 -26.00 18.43 -43.77
N SER A 42 -26.12 18.14 -42.47
CA SER A 42 -27.34 17.57 -41.87
C SER A 42 -27.62 18.16 -40.48
N ALA A 43 -28.70 18.96 -40.44
CA ALA A 43 -29.67 19.33 -39.38
C ALA A 43 -29.28 19.42 -37.87
N PRO A 44 -29.84 20.41 -37.14
CA PRO A 44 -29.47 20.69 -35.75
C PRO A 44 -30.16 19.73 -34.77
N ARG A 45 -29.41 19.24 -33.78
CA ARG A 45 -29.96 18.45 -32.67
C ARG A 45 -30.19 19.36 -31.46
N ALA A 46 -31.42 19.33 -30.95
CA ALA A 46 -31.96 20.17 -29.90
C ALA A 46 -31.13 20.17 -28.59
N ALA A 47 -31.01 21.35 -27.99
CA ALA A 47 -30.46 21.55 -26.66
C ALA A 47 -31.44 21.03 -25.57
N PRO A 48 -30.96 20.37 -24.50
CA PRO A 48 -31.78 20.10 -23.33
C PRO A 48 -31.91 21.36 -22.46
N PRO A 49 -33.00 21.51 -21.70
CA PRO A 49 -33.33 22.76 -21.01
C PRO A 49 -32.39 23.01 -19.82
N ALA A 50 -31.94 24.25 -19.72
CA ALA A 50 -31.32 24.80 -18.52
C ALA A 50 -32.40 25.07 -17.47
N GLY A 51 -32.16 24.64 -16.23
CA GLY A 51 -32.93 25.11 -15.08
C GLY A 51 -33.14 24.07 -13.99
N ASN A 52 -32.17 23.91 -13.09
CA ASN A 52 -32.48 24.14 -11.68
C ASN A 52 -31.24 24.52 -10.89
N ALA A 53 -31.45 25.52 -10.03
CA ALA A 53 -30.47 26.32 -9.34
C ALA A 53 -29.30 25.55 -8.72
N LEU A 54 -28.09 25.99 -9.06
CA LEU A 54 -26.92 25.83 -8.21
C LEU A 54 -27.21 26.50 -6.87
N ALA A 55 -27.68 25.70 -5.90
CA ALA A 55 -27.50 26.04 -4.50
C ALA A 55 -25.99 26.26 -4.29
N LEU A 56 -25.61 27.45 -3.85
CA LEU A 56 -24.25 27.76 -3.40
C LEU A 56 -23.86 26.74 -2.32
N ARG A 57 -23.12 25.72 -2.72
CA ARG A 57 -22.57 24.71 -1.83
C ARG A 57 -21.62 25.39 -0.84
N ARG A 58 -21.72 24.99 0.43
CA ARG A 58 -20.88 25.51 1.52
C ARG A 58 -19.39 25.32 1.18
N PRO A 59 -18.48 26.17 1.69
CA PRO A 59 -17.03 26.03 1.48
C PRO A 59 -16.49 24.63 1.83
N ALA A 60 -17.13 23.91 2.77
CA ALA A 60 -16.81 22.55 3.16
C ALA A 60 -16.90 21.52 1.99
N ASP A 61 -17.80 21.72 1.03
CA ASP A 61 -17.96 20.80 -0.11
C ASP A 61 -16.79 20.89 -1.11
N ARG A 62 -16.01 21.99 -1.10
CA ARG A 62 -14.79 22.11 -1.91
C ARG A 62 -13.56 21.49 -1.25
N VAL A 63 -13.59 21.23 0.06
CA VAL A 63 -12.47 20.67 0.83
C VAL A 63 -12.45 19.13 0.76
N ALA A 64 -13.58 18.49 0.44
CA ALA A 64 -13.76 17.03 0.44
C ALA A 64 -13.18 16.28 -0.79
N ALA A 65 -12.55 16.96 -1.76
CA ALA A 65 -12.16 16.32 -3.03
C ALA A 65 -10.82 15.53 -2.99
N ARG A 66 -10.11 15.42 -1.87
CA ARG A 66 -8.76 14.80 -1.82
C ARG A 66 -8.59 13.59 -0.89
N HIS A 67 -9.40 13.45 0.16
CA HIS A 67 -9.37 12.29 1.06
C HIS A 67 -10.59 11.42 0.82
N ARG A 68 -10.39 10.11 0.61
CA ARG A 68 -11.47 9.12 0.51
C ARG A 68 -11.40 8.22 1.73
N ASP A 69 -12.44 8.29 2.55
CA ASP A 69 -12.62 7.38 3.67
C ASP A 69 -12.84 5.94 3.20
N PRO A 70 -12.39 4.91 3.96
CA PRO A 70 -12.75 3.52 3.71
C PRO A 70 -14.27 3.31 3.61
N ASP A 71 -14.71 2.52 2.63
CA ASP A 71 -16.13 2.31 2.30
C ASP A 71 -16.62 0.87 2.52
N SER A 72 -15.77 0.00 3.08
CA SER A 72 -16.19 -1.35 3.51
C SER A 72 -17.16 -1.28 4.69
N ALA A 73 -18.28 -2.01 4.57
CA ALA A 73 -19.23 -2.21 5.66
C ALA A 73 -18.91 -3.46 6.50
N PHE A 74 -17.99 -4.33 6.04
CA PHE A 74 -17.69 -5.59 6.70
C PHE A 74 -16.76 -5.42 7.89
N PHE A 75 -15.62 -4.75 7.69
CA PHE A 75 -14.68 -4.44 8.75
C PHE A 75 -15.06 -3.13 9.44
N ALA A 76 -15.05 -3.14 10.77
CA ALA A 76 -15.22 -1.93 11.56
C ALA A 76 -13.85 -1.34 11.94
N THR A 77 -12.88 -2.18 12.27
CA THR A 77 -11.50 -1.73 12.54
C THR A 77 -10.49 -2.55 11.76
N ALA A 78 -9.39 -1.90 11.42
CA ALA A 78 -8.22 -2.53 10.84
C ALA A 78 -6.97 -1.76 11.28
N PHE A 79 -5.87 -2.46 11.52
CA PHE A 79 -4.61 -1.89 11.94
C PHE A 79 -3.46 -2.68 11.37
N THR A 80 -2.40 -2.00 10.94
CA THR A 80 -1.10 -2.62 10.68
C THR A 80 -0.02 -1.88 11.46
N GLU A 81 0.99 -2.61 11.95
CA GLU A 81 2.12 -1.98 12.65
C GLU A 81 2.81 -0.91 11.78
N TYR A 82 3.29 0.14 12.43
CA TYR A 82 3.98 1.27 11.77
C TYR A 82 5.30 0.85 11.12
N ALA A 83 5.88 -0.27 11.51
CA ALA A 83 7.11 -0.83 10.95
C ALA A 83 7.06 -2.36 11.01
N ALA A 84 7.91 -3.02 10.21
CA ALA A 84 8.17 -4.45 10.34
C ALA A 84 8.70 -4.79 11.74
N SER A 85 8.10 -5.79 12.37
CA SER A 85 8.43 -6.28 13.72
C SER A 85 9.12 -7.65 13.72
N TYR A 86 9.07 -8.35 12.58
CA TYR A 86 9.73 -9.62 12.36
C TYR A 86 10.64 -9.55 11.13
N ALA A 87 11.87 -10.03 11.24
CA ALA A 87 12.81 -10.08 10.13
C ALA A 87 13.58 -11.41 10.18
N THR A 88 13.97 -11.88 8.99
CA THR A 88 14.84 -13.05 8.83
C THR A 88 16.22 -12.63 8.34
N GLU A 89 17.17 -13.57 8.37
CA GLU A 89 18.54 -13.40 7.84
C GLU A 89 18.62 -13.45 6.30
N SER A 90 17.49 -13.65 5.62
CA SER A 90 17.42 -13.66 4.16
C SER A 90 17.76 -12.28 3.57
N THR A 91 18.04 -12.21 2.27
CA THR A 91 18.15 -10.92 1.56
C THR A 91 17.35 -10.92 0.27
N GLY A 92 16.77 -9.77 -0.05
CA GLY A 92 15.98 -9.57 -1.26
C GLY A 92 14.67 -8.85 -0.98
N ASP A 93 14.02 -8.46 -2.06
CA ASP A 93 12.72 -7.82 -2.04
C ASP A 93 11.70 -8.59 -2.86
N LEU A 94 10.42 -8.22 -2.75
CA LEU A 94 9.30 -8.98 -3.35
C LEU A 94 9.20 -10.38 -2.75
N TRP A 95 8.03 -10.80 -2.29
CA TRP A 95 7.90 -12.18 -1.82
C TRP A 95 6.52 -12.77 -2.12
N PRO A 96 6.09 -12.80 -3.41
CA PRO A 96 4.94 -13.63 -3.77
C PRO A 96 5.18 -15.05 -3.27
N SER A 97 4.16 -15.60 -2.62
CA SER A 97 4.28 -16.84 -1.88
C SER A 97 3.04 -17.71 -2.02
N CYS A 98 3.20 -18.99 -1.72
CA CYS A 98 2.12 -19.96 -1.65
C CYS A 98 2.39 -20.99 -0.54
N TRP A 99 1.32 -21.57 0.01
CA TRP A 99 1.39 -22.65 1.00
C TRP A 99 1.13 -23.99 0.33
N ALA A 100 2.13 -24.87 0.31
CA ALA A 100 2.03 -26.18 -0.34
C ALA A 100 1.53 -27.29 0.60
N ASP A 101 1.09 -28.37 0.01
CA ASP A 101 0.71 -29.66 0.60
C ASP A 101 1.72 -30.21 1.63
N ASP A 102 3.03 -29.97 1.49
CA ASP A 102 4.10 -30.38 2.41
C ASP A 102 4.23 -29.49 3.67
N ASP A 103 3.25 -28.62 3.87
CA ASP A 103 3.16 -27.61 4.92
C ASP A 103 4.18 -26.46 4.81
N ASN A 104 5.00 -26.37 3.77
CA ASN A 104 5.94 -25.26 3.65
C ASN A 104 5.34 -24.06 2.90
N VAL A 105 5.84 -22.87 3.22
CA VAL A 105 5.65 -21.70 2.38
C VAL A 105 6.76 -21.69 1.34
N TYR A 106 6.40 -21.54 0.08
CA TYR A 106 7.36 -21.29 -0.99
C TYR A 106 7.21 -19.84 -1.42
N ALA A 107 8.34 -19.15 -1.60
CA ALA A 107 8.34 -17.75 -1.98
C ALA A 107 9.50 -17.43 -2.92
N ALA A 108 9.29 -16.50 -3.83
CA ALA A 108 10.32 -16.01 -4.73
C ALA A 108 10.67 -14.55 -4.41
N ASN A 109 11.96 -14.24 -4.23
CA ASN A 109 12.45 -12.87 -4.07
C ASN A 109 13.16 -12.36 -5.31
N GLY A 110 13.12 -11.05 -5.50
CA GLY A 110 13.96 -10.26 -6.38
C GLY A 110 15.27 -9.83 -5.70
N ASP A 111 16.26 -9.53 -6.55
CA ASP A 111 17.49 -8.77 -6.24
C ASP A 111 18.15 -9.14 -4.89
N GLY A 112 18.47 -10.42 -4.67
CA GLY A 112 19.03 -10.84 -3.39
C GLY A 112 19.60 -12.25 -3.40
N GLN A 113 19.91 -12.75 -2.20
CA GLN A 113 20.40 -14.11 -2.00
C GLN A 113 19.31 -15.07 -1.54
N GLY A 114 18.15 -14.57 -1.10
CA GLY A 114 17.12 -15.38 -0.46
C GLY A 114 17.60 -15.93 0.88
N PHE A 115 17.15 -17.12 1.26
CA PHE A 115 17.59 -17.84 2.47
C PHE A 115 18.85 -18.66 2.19
N GLY A 116 19.97 -17.99 1.91
CA GLY A 116 21.24 -18.66 1.66
C GLY A 116 22.40 -17.70 1.41
N THR A 117 23.58 -18.27 1.20
CA THR A 117 24.84 -17.54 1.00
C THR A 117 25.35 -17.58 -0.45
N GLY A 118 24.57 -18.15 -1.37
CA GLY A 118 24.90 -18.20 -2.79
C GLY A 118 24.96 -16.82 -3.45
N PRO A 119 25.43 -16.71 -4.70
CA PRO A 119 25.55 -15.44 -5.39
C PRO A 119 24.22 -14.66 -5.46
N MET A 120 24.33 -13.32 -5.51
CA MET A 120 23.20 -12.44 -5.80
C MET A 120 22.50 -12.87 -7.09
N SER A 121 21.19 -12.72 -7.15
CA SER A 121 20.41 -12.93 -8.36
C SER A 121 19.22 -11.98 -8.41
N ASP A 122 18.80 -11.62 -9.62
CA ASP A 122 17.61 -10.80 -9.86
C ASP A 122 16.30 -11.52 -9.49
N ILE A 123 16.33 -12.86 -9.39
CA ILE A 123 15.25 -13.71 -8.87
C ILE A 123 15.79 -14.96 -8.15
N VAL A 124 15.23 -15.31 -7.00
CA VAL A 124 15.59 -16.49 -6.19
C VAL A 124 14.33 -17.15 -5.62
N VAL A 125 14.24 -18.48 -5.66
CA VAL A 125 13.15 -19.26 -5.04
C VAL A 125 13.63 -19.86 -3.73
N ASN A 126 12.77 -19.79 -2.71
CA ASN A 126 13.05 -20.24 -1.36
C ASN A 126 11.93 -21.13 -0.84
N ARG A 127 12.31 -22.10 -0.01
CA ARG A 127 11.42 -22.82 0.90
C ARG A 127 11.51 -22.17 2.28
N ILE A 128 10.37 -21.94 2.91
CA ILE A 128 10.22 -21.29 4.20
C ILE A 128 9.43 -22.23 5.13
N MET A 129 10.02 -22.54 6.28
CA MET A 129 9.50 -23.45 7.29
C MET A 129 9.13 -22.68 8.56
N GLY A 130 8.19 -23.24 9.33
CA GLY A 130 7.71 -22.64 10.58
C GLY A 130 6.64 -21.56 10.37
N THR A 131 6.47 -20.73 11.41
CA THR A 131 5.60 -19.54 11.45
C THR A 131 6.27 -18.47 12.30
N PRO A 132 5.84 -17.19 12.21
CA PRO A 132 6.43 -16.13 13.03
C PRO A 132 6.40 -16.41 14.55
N GLU A 133 5.37 -17.11 15.04
CA GLU A 133 5.17 -17.43 16.45
C GLU A 133 6.17 -18.46 16.99
N VAL A 134 6.60 -19.42 16.16
CA VAL A 134 7.54 -20.48 16.54
C VAL A 134 8.95 -20.27 15.99
N GLY A 135 9.12 -19.30 15.09
CA GLY A 135 10.34 -19.05 14.35
C GLY A 135 10.25 -19.53 12.89
N ILE A 136 10.88 -18.75 12.01
CA ILE A 136 11.00 -19.02 10.58
C ILE A 136 12.43 -19.39 10.24
N THR A 137 12.59 -20.48 9.50
CA THR A 137 13.83 -20.83 8.81
C THR A 137 13.56 -20.98 7.31
N GLY A 138 14.60 -20.98 6.49
CA GLY A 138 14.42 -21.18 5.07
C GLY A 138 15.65 -21.71 4.36
N GLU A 139 15.43 -22.10 3.11
CA GLU A 139 16.41 -22.72 2.21
C GLU A 139 16.28 -22.09 0.82
N ARG A 140 17.39 -21.59 0.28
CA ARG A 140 17.50 -21.20 -1.14
C ARG A 140 17.47 -22.44 -2.03
N LEU A 141 16.55 -22.50 -2.99
CA LEU A 141 16.35 -23.66 -3.87
C LEU A 141 16.88 -23.46 -5.29
N ALA A 142 16.56 -22.33 -5.92
CA ALA A 142 16.92 -22.03 -7.31
C ALA A 142 17.12 -20.53 -7.51
N ALA A 143 17.84 -20.13 -8.56
CA ALA A 143 18.08 -18.73 -8.87
C ALA A 143 18.24 -18.41 -10.36
N GLY A 144 17.90 -17.18 -10.74
CA GLY A 144 18.19 -16.60 -12.05
C GLY A 144 17.67 -17.43 -13.22
N ASP A 145 18.59 -17.76 -14.14
CA ASP A 145 18.29 -18.55 -15.34
C ASP A 145 17.90 -20.00 -15.03
N GLN A 146 18.01 -20.50 -13.79
CA GLN A 146 17.42 -21.81 -13.44
C GLN A 146 15.90 -21.75 -13.42
N ILE A 147 15.32 -20.58 -13.10
CA ILE A 147 13.89 -20.42 -12.82
C ILE A 147 13.12 -20.00 -14.08
N ALA A 148 13.56 -18.92 -14.71
CA ALA A 148 12.79 -18.26 -15.77
C ALA A 148 13.69 -17.70 -16.89
N ASN A 149 13.09 -17.40 -18.03
CA ASN A 149 13.72 -16.64 -19.12
C ASN A 149 13.34 -15.16 -19.01
N VAL A 150 14.06 -14.31 -19.75
CA VAL A 150 13.63 -12.94 -20.08
C VAL A 150 13.32 -12.95 -21.58
N TYR A 151 12.11 -12.56 -21.97
CA TYR A 151 11.67 -12.60 -23.38
C TYR A 151 11.88 -11.25 -24.08
N ALA A 152 11.92 -10.16 -23.32
CA ALA A 152 12.35 -8.85 -23.77
C ALA A 152 13.89 -8.76 -23.90
N ASP A 153 14.39 -7.62 -24.39
CA ASP A 153 15.84 -7.40 -24.52
C ASP A 153 16.54 -7.41 -23.15
N ARG A 154 17.34 -8.45 -22.89
CA ARG A 154 18.08 -8.65 -21.63
C ARG A 154 19.03 -7.50 -21.26
N ARG A 155 19.37 -6.61 -22.21
CA ARG A 155 20.12 -5.39 -21.89
C ARG A 155 19.31 -4.42 -21.03
N TYR A 156 18.00 -4.40 -21.21
CA TYR A 156 17.10 -3.43 -20.58
C TYR A 156 16.14 -4.04 -19.58
N TYR A 157 15.93 -5.35 -19.59
CA TYR A 157 14.95 -6.06 -18.76
C TYR A 157 15.58 -7.17 -17.92
N ASN A 158 14.99 -7.45 -16.76
CA ASN A 158 15.33 -8.57 -15.88
C ASN A 158 14.07 -9.32 -15.40
N ARG A 159 14.28 -10.42 -14.66
CA ARG A 159 13.19 -11.27 -14.15
C ARG A 159 12.69 -10.72 -12.82
N LYS A 160 11.38 -10.53 -12.68
CA LYS A 160 10.78 -10.16 -11.39
C LYS A 160 9.59 -11.05 -11.02
N PRO A 161 9.59 -11.67 -9.82
CA PRO A 161 8.48 -12.50 -9.38
C PRO A 161 7.28 -11.62 -9.00
N THR A 162 6.09 -12.02 -9.42
CA THR A 162 4.84 -11.25 -9.20
C THR A 162 3.75 -12.04 -8.48
N GLY A 163 3.71 -13.36 -8.63
CA GLY A 163 2.72 -14.24 -8.00
C GLY A 163 3.20 -15.68 -7.97
N MET A 164 2.81 -16.43 -6.93
CA MET A 164 3.16 -17.85 -6.79
C MET A 164 1.94 -18.65 -6.33
N VAL A 165 1.79 -19.89 -6.80
CA VAL A 165 0.70 -20.80 -6.39
C VAL A 165 1.22 -22.23 -6.30
N ALA A 166 0.78 -22.97 -5.28
CA ALA A 166 0.98 -24.40 -5.10
C ALA A 166 -0.36 -25.10 -5.32
N VAL A 167 -0.44 -26.04 -6.25
CA VAL A 167 -1.68 -26.75 -6.57
C VAL A 167 -1.38 -28.13 -7.14
N ASP A 168 -2.15 -29.13 -6.73
CA ASP A 168 -2.22 -30.44 -7.36
C ASP A 168 -3.01 -30.36 -8.68
N GLY A 169 -2.31 -30.02 -9.76
CA GLY A 169 -2.89 -29.85 -11.09
C GLY A 169 -3.14 -31.17 -11.80
N ASN A 170 -2.29 -32.17 -11.58
CA ASN A 170 -2.35 -33.48 -12.23
C ASN A 170 -3.17 -34.53 -11.45
N CYS A 171 -3.62 -34.20 -10.24
CA CYS A 171 -4.39 -35.04 -9.32
C CYS A 171 -3.62 -36.26 -8.77
N ASP A 172 -2.28 -36.18 -8.64
CA ASP A 172 -1.45 -37.24 -8.08
C ASP A 172 -1.28 -37.15 -6.55
N GLY A 173 -1.91 -36.15 -5.93
CA GLY A 173 -1.85 -35.90 -4.49
C GLY A 173 -0.64 -35.07 -4.05
N ARG A 174 0.15 -34.53 -4.99
CA ARG A 174 1.27 -33.64 -4.72
C ARG A 174 1.10 -32.30 -5.42
N ASP A 175 1.48 -31.23 -4.74
CA ASP A 175 1.44 -29.90 -5.34
C ASP A 175 2.56 -29.69 -6.36
N GLU A 176 2.21 -29.04 -7.47
CA GLU A 176 3.16 -28.37 -8.34
C GLU A 176 3.22 -26.87 -8.00
N LEU A 177 4.40 -26.28 -8.10
CA LEU A 177 4.59 -24.85 -7.89
C LEU A 177 4.56 -24.11 -9.23
N TYR A 178 3.80 -23.03 -9.30
CA TYR A 178 3.78 -22.14 -10.44
C TYR A 178 4.20 -20.73 -10.01
N LEU A 179 5.12 -20.12 -10.74
CA LEU A 179 5.66 -18.79 -10.45
C LEU A 179 5.48 -17.88 -11.66
N ALA A 180 4.70 -16.82 -11.47
CA ALA A 180 4.56 -15.75 -12.44
C ALA A 180 5.76 -14.80 -12.38
N VAL A 181 6.39 -14.60 -13.54
CA VAL A 181 7.57 -13.76 -13.72
C VAL A 181 7.30 -12.75 -14.82
N GLN A 182 7.50 -11.48 -14.52
CA GLN A 182 7.44 -10.39 -15.49
C GLN A 182 8.85 -10.01 -15.95
N ASP A 183 8.95 -9.55 -17.20
CA ASP A 183 10.13 -8.87 -17.71
C ASP A 183 10.06 -7.40 -17.25
N LEU A 184 10.73 -7.05 -16.15
CA LEU A 184 10.69 -5.68 -15.62
C LEU A 184 11.86 -4.85 -16.16
N ARG A 185 11.57 -3.61 -16.56
CA ARG A 185 12.59 -2.65 -16.97
C ARG A 185 13.64 -2.45 -15.86
N ARG A 186 14.93 -2.50 -16.18
CA ARG A 186 16.03 -2.19 -15.24
C ARG A 186 17.00 -1.11 -15.72
N ALA A 187 16.98 -0.77 -17.00
CA ALA A 187 17.89 0.22 -17.58
C ALA A 187 17.28 0.94 -18.79
N PRO A 188 17.65 2.20 -19.09
CA PRO A 188 18.50 3.08 -18.30
C PRO A 188 17.82 3.54 -17.00
N ALA A 189 18.60 4.11 -16.07
CA ALA A 189 18.16 4.41 -14.71
C ALA A 189 16.95 5.35 -14.62
N ASN A 190 16.79 6.28 -15.57
CA ASN A 190 15.69 7.26 -15.58
C ASN A 190 14.31 6.66 -15.91
N VAL A 191 14.26 5.42 -16.41
CA VAL A 191 13.01 4.68 -16.70
C VAL A 191 13.05 3.28 -16.07
N ALA A 192 13.97 3.03 -15.14
CA ALA A 192 14.06 1.73 -14.50
C ALA A 192 12.77 1.44 -13.70
N PHE A 193 12.31 0.19 -13.80
CA PHE A 193 11.15 -0.37 -13.12
C PHE A 193 9.80 0.29 -13.51
N ASP A 194 9.72 0.92 -14.69
CA ASP A 194 8.56 1.70 -15.12
C ASP A 194 7.71 1.09 -16.24
N ASP A 195 8.08 -0.08 -16.76
CA ASP A 195 7.23 -0.86 -17.65
C ASP A 195 7.51 -2.36 -17.52
N ALA A 196 6.50 -3.17 -17.81
CA ALA A 196 6.54 -4.63 -17.81
C ALA A 196 5.88 -5.20 -19.09
N PRO A 197 6.60 -5.30 -20.22
CA PRO A 197 6.01 -5.65 -21.51
C PRO A 197 5.53 -7.11 -21.62
N ASN A 198 6.14 -8.03 -20.87
CA ASN A 198 5.87 -9.46 -20.97
C ASN A 198 5.74 -10.12 -19.60
N ALA A 199 4.97 -11.22 -19.55
CA ALA A 199 4.94 -12.14 -18.43
C ALA A 199 4.85 -13.60 -18.86
N SER A 200 5.39 -14.48 -18.03
CA SER A 200 5.36 -15.93 -18.20
C SER A 200 5.15 -16.62 -16.86
N ILE A 201 4.67 -17.86 -16.88
CA ILE A 201 4.48 -18.67 -15.68
C ILE A 201 5.36 -19.91 -15.81
N CYS A 202 6.32 -20.05 -14.91
CA CYS A 202 7.20 -21.21 -14.82
C CYS A 202 6.60 -22.25 -13.87
N ARG A 203 6.86 -23.54 -14.09
CA ARG A 203 6.33 -24.65 -13.29
C ARG A 203 7.45 -25.48 -12.68
N SER A 204 7.28 -25.94 -11.46
CA SER A 204 8.16 -26.90 -10.79
C SER A 204 7.34 -28.08 -10.24
N ASP A 205 7.82 -29.32 -10.43
CA ASP A 205 7.20 -30.55 -9.87
C ASP A 205 7.97 -31.11 -8.66
N ASP A 206 9.08 -30.49 -8.28
CA ASP A 206 9.99 -30.96 -7.23
C ASP A 206 10.15 -29.92 -6.13
N TYR A 207 9.08 -29.16 -5.90
CA TYR A 207 8.96 -28.12 -4.90
C TYR A 207 10.03 -27.03 -5.03
N GLY A 208 10.21 -26.52 -6.24
CA GLY A 208 10.98 -25.32 -6.54
C GLY A 208 12.46 -25.55 -6.83
N ARG A 209 12.94 -26.80 -6.89
CA ARG A 209 14.35 -27.13 -7.17
C ARG A 209 14.66 -27.03 -8.67
N THR A 210 13.79 -27.55 -9.52
CA THR A 210 13.90 -27.45 -10.98
C THR A 210 12.65 -26.84 -11.59
N TRP A 211 12.82 -26.14 -12.72
CA TRP A 211 11.77 -25.34 -13.34
C TRP A 211 11.64 -25.61 -14.84
N ARG A 212 10.39 -25.85 -15.27
CA ARG A 212 9.97 -25.84 -16.67
C ARG A 212 9.45 -24.47 -17.05
N LYS A 213 10.12 -23.88 -18.03
CA LYS A 213 9.84 -22.54 -18.56
C LYS A 213 8.97 -22.62 -19.81
N THR A 214 8.28 -21.54 -20.14
CA THR A 214 7.58 -21.43 -21.42
C THR A 214 8.58 -21.15 -22.56
N ARG A 215 8.22 -21.49 -23.80
CA ARG A 215 9.05 -21.18 -24.98
C ARG A 215 8.96 -19.73 -25.41
N GLU A 216 7.82 -19.10 -25.13
CA GLU A 216 7.45 -17.73 -25.47
C GLU A 216 6.77 -17.07 -24.26
N PRO A 217 6.68 -15.73 -24.18
CA PRO A 217 5.92 -15.07 -23.13
C PRO A 217 4.43 -15.40 -23.27
N MET A 218 3.74 -15.62 -22.15
CA MET A 218 2.31 -15.95 -22.16
C MET A 218 1.43 -14.70 -22.31
N PHE A 219 1.86 -13.59 -21.73
CA PHE A 219 1.19 -12.30 -21.80
C PHE A 219 2.19 -11.27 -22.31
N THR A 220 1.75 -10.41 -23.23
CA THR A 220 2.61 -9.47 -23.97
C THR A 220 1.90 -8.13 -24.15
N GLY A 221 2.61 -7.14 -24.71
CA GLY A 221 2.03 -5.84 -25.03
C GLY A 221 1.64 -5.04 -23.78
N HIS A 222 2.24 -5.37 -22.63
CA HIS A 222 1.91 -4.80 -21.33
C HIS A 222 0.45 -5.04 -20.89
N VAL A 223 -0.18 -6.11 -21.38
CA VAL A 223 -1.55 -6.47 -21.00
C VAL A 223 -1.52 -7.70 -20.09
N PHE A 224 -2.02 -7.56 -18.87
CA PHE A 224 -2.07 -8.60 -17.85
C PHE A 224 -0.67 -9.17 -17.53
N THR A 225 0.34 -8.29 -17.39
CA THR A 225 1.76 -8.68 -17.26
C THR A 225 2.28 -8.66 -15.83
N THR A 226 1.55 -8.09 -14.87
CA THR A 226 1.85 -8.26 -13.44
C THR A 226 0.79 -9.17 -12.83
N ILE A 227 1.13 -10.46 -12.64
CA ILE A 227 0.17 -11.52 -12.31
C ILE A 227 0.31 -11.93 -10.84
N MET A 228 -0.79 -11.89 -10.09
CA MET A 228 -0.86 -12.28 -8.67
C MET A 228 -1.90 -13.38 -8.51
N PHE A 229 -1.48 -14.58 -8.12
CA PHE A 229 -2.41 -15.68 -7.87
C PHE A 229 -3.24 -15.43 -6.60
N LEU A 230 -4.50 -15.85 -6.64
CA LEU A 230 -5.37 -15.87 -5.47
C LEU A 230 -4.97 -17.04 -4.56
N ASP A 231 -4.58 -16.74 -3.32
CA ASP A 231 -4.21 -17.74 -2.33
C ASP A 231 -5.44 -18.25 -1.56
N PHE A 232 -5.86 -19.50 -1.81
CA PHE A 232 -6.90 -20.21 -1.06
C PHE A 232 -6.36 -21.06 0.10
N GLY A 233 -5.18 -20.77 0.64
CA GLY A 233 -4.56 -21.57 1.69
C GLY A 233 -3.78 -22.76 1.15
N ARG A 234 -3.36 -23.65 2.08
CA ARG A 234 -2.59 -24.86 1.78
C ARG A 234 -3.17 -25.63 0.60
N SER A 235 -2.35 -25.85 -0.44
CA SER A 235 -2.73 -26.60 -1.65
C SER A 235 -4.04 -26.08 -2.29
N GLN A 236 -4.31 -24.78 -2.17
CA GLN A 236 -5.55 -24.13 -2.63
C GLN A 236 -6.85 -24.75 -2.07
N ARG A 237 -6.80 -25.50 -0.96
CA ARG A 237 -7.91 -26.34 -0.48
C ARG A 237 -9.21 -25.59 -0.19
N HIS A 238 -9.15 -24.28 0.06
CA HIS A 238 -10.34 -23.46 0.30
C HIS A 238 -11.02 -22.95 -0.98
N ALA A 239 -10.47 -23.23 -2.18
CA ALA A 239 -11.12 -22.91 -3.46
C ALA A 239 -12.51 -23.54 -3.60
N ARG A 240 -12.78 -24.62 -2.86
CA ARG A 240 -14.11 -25.25 -2.71
C ARG A 240 -15.23 -24.32 -2.27
N VAL A 241 -14.91 -23.15 -1.69
CA VAL A 241 -15.90 -22.11 -1.38
C VAL A 241 -16.65 -21.64 -2.63
N LEU A 242 -16.03 -21.77 -3.81
CA LEU A 242 -16.61 -21.44 -5.11
C LEU A 242 -17.41 -22.59 -5.73
N GLY A 243 -17.68 -23.66 -4.98
CA GLY A 243 -18.31 -24.87 -5.49
C GLY A 243 -17.37 -25.77 -6.30
N ALA A 244 -17.86 -26.95 -6.68
CA ALA A 244 -17.06 -27.98 -7.35
C ALA A 244 -16.47 -27.49 -8.68
N ASP A 245 -17.24 -26.73 -9.47
CA ASP A 245 -16.77 -26.23 -10.77
C ASP A 245 -15.80 -25.07 -10.62
N GLY A 246 -16.06 -24.15 -9.68
CA GLY A 246 -15.15 -23.05 -9.39
C GLY A 246 -13.79 -23.53 -8.88
N ALA A 247 -13.76 -24.59 -8.08
CA ALA A 247 -12.54 -25.16 -7.49
C ALA A 247 -11.63 -25.89 -8.48
N ARG A 248 -12.07 -26.15 -9.73
CA ARG A 248 -11.22 -26.73 -10.78
C ARG A 248 -10.21 -25.73 -11.34
N TYR A 249 -10.41 -24.44 -11.04
CA TYR A 249 -9.62 -23.35 -11.58
C TYR A 249 -8.65 -22.79 -10.54
N VAL A 250 -7.50 -22.35 -11.02
CA VAL A 250 -6.68 -21.34 -10.34
C VAL A 250 -7.13 -19.97 -10.81
N TYR A 251 -7.23 -19.02 -9.88
CA TYR A 251 -7.59 -17.64 -10.15
C TYR A 251 -6.35 -16.76 -10.02
N ALA A 252 -6.21 -15.77 -10.90
CA ALA A 252 -5.14 -14.80 -10.85
C ALA A 252 -5.64 -13.41 -11.19
N TYR A 253 -5.13 -12.42 -10.48
CA TYR A 253 -5.36 -11.02 -10.75
C TYR A 253 -4.20 -10.47 -11.58
N GLY A 254 -4.49 -9.49 -12.42
CA GLY A 254 -3.51 -8.89 -13.31
C GLY A 254 -3.62 -7.37 -13.35
N LEU A 255 -2.46 -6.73 -13.48
CA LEU A 255 -2.34 -5.32 -13.87
C LEU A 255 -1.84 -5.20 -15.30
N ASP A 256 -2.28 -4.15 -15.97
CA ASP A 256 -1.76 -3.72 -17.26
C ASP A 256 -0.62 -2.70 -17.03
N HIS A 257 0.25 -2.57 -18.03
CA HIS A 257 1.30 -1.57 -18.19
C HIS A 257 2.49 -1.71 -17.25
N ASN A 258 2.22 -1.66 -15.95
CA ASN A 258 3.26 -1.61 -14.93
C ASN A 258 2.78 -2.21 -13.60
N TRP A 259 3.74 -2.66 -12.79
CA TRP A 259 3.50 -3.28 -11.48
C TRP A 259 3.12 -2.28 -10.38
N ARG A 260 3.18 -0.97 -10.66
CA ARG A 260 2.79 0.14 -9.79
C ARG A 260 2.63 1.40 -10.63
N CYS A 261 2.27 2.53 -10.02
CA CYS A 261 2.26 3.83 -10.70
C CYS A 261 3.53 4.04 -11.52
N SER A 262 3.44 4.32 -12.83
CA SER A 262 4.62 4.67 -13.64
C SER A 262 5.14 6.04 -13.22
N TYR A 263 6.42 6.14 -12.85
CA TYR A 263 7.02 7.39 -12.36
C TYR A 263 7.49 8.29 -13.49
N SER A 264 7.99 7.70 -14.58
CA SER A 264 8.38 8.39 -15.81
C SER A 264 7.23 8.60 -16.79
N ASN A 265 6.07 7.97 -16.55
CA ASN A 265 4.90 7.99 -17.42
C ASN A 265 5.18 7.48 -18.86
N THR A 266 6.19 6.61 -19.03
CA THR A 266 6.45 5.93 -20.31
C THR A 266 5.31 4.99 -20.72
N VAL A 267 4.58 4.49 -19.72
CA VAL A 267 3.34 3.72 -19.88
C VAL A 267 2.28 4.25 -18.91
N PRO A 268 0.98 4.00 -19.16
CA PRO A 268 -0.08 4.40 -18.23
C PRO A 268 0.09 3.77 -16.85
N SER A 269 -0.21 4.52 -15.77
CA SER A 269 -0.27 3.96 -14.43
C SER A 269 -1.52 3.10 -14.23
N PRO A 270 -1.42 1.93 -13.56
CA PRO A 270 -2.56 1.07 -13.29
C PRO A 270 -3.60 1.76 -12.39
N THR A 271 -4.86 1.75 -12.82
CA THR A 271 -6.04 2.19 -12.04
C THR A 271 -7.14 1.13 -11.99
N SER A 272 -6.90 -0.01 -12.64
CA SER A 272 -7.84 -1.12 -12.74
C SER A 272 -7.14 -2.44 -12.42
N LEU A 273 -7.81 -3.29 -11.66
CA LEU A 273 -7.41 -4.67 -11.40
C LEU A 273 -8.32 -5.62 -12.20
N TYR A 274 -7.71 -6.56 -12.91
CA TYR A 274 -8.42 -7.54 -13.73
C TYR A 274 -8.32 -8.94 -13.11
N LEU A 275 -9.30 -9.79 -13.39
CA LEU A 275 -9.35 -11.17 -12.91
C LEU A 275 -9.36 -12.14 -14.10
N ALA A 276 -8.59 -13.20 -13.98
CA ALA A 276 -8.60 -14.34 -14.89
C ALA A 276 -8.65 -15.65 -14.10
N ARG A 277 -9.00 -16.73 -14.78
CA ARG A 277 -8.94 -18.09 -14.26
C ARG A 277 -8.41 -19.05 -15.32
N VAL A 278 -7.85 -20.17 -14.88
CA VAL A 278 -7.36 -21.24 -15.75
C VAL A 278 -7.56 -22.59 -15.08
N PRO A 279 -7.92 -23.67 -15.81
CA PRO A 279 -7.93 -25.01 -15.24
C PRO A 279 -6.58 -25.31 -14.60
N ARG A 280 -6.57 -25.88 -13.38
CA ARG A 280 -5.33 -26.12 -12.61
C ARG A 280 -4.28 -26.96 -13.36
N ALA A 281 -4.71 -27.87 -14.23
CA ALA A 281 -3.84 -28.70 -15.05
C ALA A 281 -3.22 -27.97 -16.26
N ALA A 282 -3.70 -26.77 -16.59
CA ALA A 282 -3.42 -26.06 -17.83
C ALA A 282 -2.80 -24.66 -17.61
N ILE A 283 -2.23 -24.39 -16.43
CA ILE A 283 -1.74 -23.05 -16.06
C ILE A 283 -0.73 -22.49 -17.07
N GLN A 284 0.16 -23.32 -17.64
CA GLN A 284 1.13 -22.89 -18.67
C GLN A 284 0.55 -22.83 -20.10
N CYS A 285 -0.71 -23.22 -20.32
CA CYS A 285 -1.37 -23.19 -21.62
C CYS A 285 -2.13 -21.86 -21.79
N ARG A 286 -1.54 -20.89 -22.49
CA ARG A 286 -2.11 -19.53 -22.62
C ARG A 286 -3.55 -19.52 -23.19
N GLN A 287 -3.87 -20.43 -24.11
CA GLN A 287 -5.19 -20.52 -24.75
C GLN A 287 -6.28 -21.05 -23.81
N ALA A 288 -5.92 -21.69 -22.68
CA ALA A 288 -6.87 -22.20 -21.69
C ALA A 288 -7.30 -21.16 -20.65
N TRP A 289 -6.72 -19.96 -20.67
CA TRP A 289 -7.05 -18.88 -19.75
C TRP A 289 -8.35 -18.19 -20.17
N GLU A 290 -9.21 -17.94 -19.19
CA GLU A 290 -10.44 -17.18 -19.33
C GLU A 290 -10.38 -15.91 -18.47
N PHE A 291 -10.93 -14.81 -18.97
CA PHE A 291 -10.93 -13.51 -18.33
C PHE A 291 -12.33 -13.15 -17.88
N PHE A 292 -12.42 -12.53 -16.70
CA PHE A 292 -13.69 -12.06 -16.17
C PHE A 292 -14.27 -10.98 -17.08
N ALA A 293 -15.47 -11.23 -17.60
CA ALA A 293 -16.17 -10.40 -18.59
C ALA A 293 -17.46 -9.79 -17.99
N GLY A 294 -17.48 -9.60 -16.67
CA GLY A 294 -18.59 -9.00 -15.92
C GLY A 294 -19.48 -10.03 -15.25
N THR A 295 -20.51 -9.56 -14.56
CA THR A 295 -21.52 -10.40 -13.92
C THR A 295 -22.80 -10.42 -14.74
N ALA A 296 -23.47 -11.56 -14.77
CA ALA A 296 -24.86 -11.64 -15.20
C ALA A 296 -25.78 -10.92 -14.19
N PRO A 297 -27.02 -10.55 -14.55
CA PRO A 297 -27.98 -9.98 -13.61
C PRO A 297 -28.26 -10.86 -12.38
N SER A 298 -28.05 -12.17 -12.48
CA SER A 298 -28.13 -13.13 -11.37
C SER A 298 -26.97 -13.03 -10.36
N GLY A 299 -25.92 -12.25 -10.65
CA GLY A 299 -24.70 -12.14 -9.84
C GLY A 299 -23.58 -13.12 -10.25
N GLU A 300 -23.87 -14.08 -11.13
CA GLU A 300 -22.90 -15.06 -11.61
C GLU A 300 -21.83 -14.44 -12.51
N PRO A 301 -20.55 -14.83 -12.38
CA PRO A 301 -19.47 -14.30 -13.20
C PRO A 301 -19.54 -14.86 -14.63
N ARG A 302 -19.27 -14.01 -15.61
CA ARG A 302 -19.08 -14.37 -17.02
C ARG A 302 -17.59 -14.43 -17.33
N TRP A 303 -17.22 -15.39 -18.15
CA TRP A 303 -15.84 -15.66 -18.53
C TRP A 303 -15.71 -15.66 -20.05
N SER A 304 -14.70 -14.98 -20.57
CA SER A 304 -14.38 -14.95 -22.01
C SER A 304 -12.96 -15.48 -22.24
N PRO A 305 -12.71 -16.29 -23.29
CA PRO A 305 -11.35 -16.66 -23.67
C PRO A 305 -10.56 -15.47 -24.29
N ARG A 306 -11.26 -14.40 -24.67
CA ARG A 306 -10.66 -13.20 -25.26
C ARG A 306 -10.27 -12.23 -24.17
N ILE A 307 -8.98 -11.90 -24.12
CA ILE A 307 -8.45 -10.97 -23.12
C ILE A 307 -9.03 -9.56 -23.25
N ASP A 308 -9.42 -9.14 -24.46
CA ASP A 308 -9.99 -7.81 -24.71
C ASP A 308 -11.43 -7.64 -24.22
N ASP A 309 -12.13 -8.75 -23.94
CA ASP A 309 -13.49 -8.72 -23.39
C ASP A 309 -13.47 -8.52 -21.86
N ARG A 310 -12.28 -8.51 -21.25
CA ARG A 310 -12.11 -8.40 -19.79
C ARG A 310 -12.67 -7.08 -19.28
N VAL A 311 -13.26 -7.12 -18.10
CA VAL A 311 -13.64 -5.92 -17.35
C VAL A 311 -12.94 -5.91 -16.00
N ALA A 312 -12.69 -4.71 -15.46
CA ALA A 312 -12.05 -4.56 -14.17
C ALA A 312 -12.96 -5.09 -13.05
N VAL A 313 -12.40 -5.86 -12.11
CA VAL A 313 -13.09 -6.25 -10.87
C VAL A 313 -13.00 -5.16 -9.81
N LEU A 314 -11.97 -4.31 -9.89
CA LEU A 314 -11.78 -3.13 -9.06
C LEU A 314 -11.24 -2.01 -9.95
N HIS A 315 -11.86 -0.82 -9.85
CA HIS A 315 -11.35 0.41 -10.43
C HIS A 315 -11.20 1.45 -9.33
N ASP A 316 -9.97 1.95 -9.13
CA ASP A 316 -9.68 3.03 -8.18
C ASP A 316 -8.79 4.09 -8.86
N PRO A 317 -9.39 5.22 -9.29
CA PRO A 317 -8.67 6.28 -10.01
C PRO A 317 -7.99 7.28 -9.06
N ARG A 318 -8.01 7.05 -7.73
CA ARG A 318 -7.43 7.98 -6.76
C ARG A 318 -5.98 8.30 -7.09
N ARG A 319 -5.63 9.56 -6.84
CA ARG A 319 -4.25 10.08 -6.90
C ARG A 319 -3.84 10.56 -5.52
N LEU A 320 -2.84 9.92 -4.96
CA LEU A 320 -2.28 10.31 -3.66
C LEU A 320 -1.00 11.13 -3.86
N TYR A 321 -0.69 11.98 -2.88
CA TYR A 321 0.49 12.84 -2.90
C TYR A 321 0.61 13.70 -4.16
N PRO A 322 -0.42 14.44 -4.59
CA PRO A 322 -0.34 15.25 -5.81
C PRO A 322 0.69 16.37 -5.72
N ASP A 323 1.06 16.78 -4.50
CA ASP A 323 1.99 17.87 -4.22
C ASP A 323 2.86 17.52 -3.01
N VAL A 324 4.15 17.28 -3.27
CA VAL A 324 5.18 16.90 -2.29
C VAL A 324 6.29 17.93 -2.35
N PHE A 325 6.61 18.55 -1.22
CA PHE A 325 7.58 19.63 -1.16
C PHE A 325 8.95 19.20 -0.60
N CYS A 326 9.04 18.04 0.05
CA CYS A 326 10.33 17.52 0.50
C CYS A 326 11.19 17.09 -0.68
N ARG A 327 12.48 17.45 -0.63
CA ARG A 327 13.43 17.26 -1.72
C ARG A 327 13.54 15.79 -2.12
N GLY A 328 13.38 15.53 -3.42
CA GLY A 328 13.48 14.17 -3.99
C GLY A 328 12.22 13.32 -3.77
N GLY A 329 11.17 13.89 -3.19
CA GLY A 329 9.86 13.24 -3.08
C GLY A 329 9.23 13.01 -4.45
N ARG A 330 8.69 11.80 -4.64
CA ARG A 330 7.86 11.44 -5.79
C ARG A 330 6.40 11.78 -5.47
N ALA A 331 5.58 11.95 -6.50
CA ALA A 331 4.23 12.48 -6.34
C ALA A 331 3.22 11.82 -7.31
N ASN A 332 1.93 12.06 -7.05
CA ASN A 332 0.79 11.78 -7.91
C ASN A 332 0.55 10.29 -8.24
N PHE A 333 0.62 9.44 -7.22
CA PHE A 333 0.56 7.99 -7.36
C PHE A 333 -0.86 7.47 -7.59
N THR A 334 -1.02 6.50 -8.51
CA THR A 334 -2.16 5.58 -8.45
C THR A 334 -2.03 4.64 -7.25
N VAL A 335 -3.16 4.09 -6.82
CA VAL A 335 -3.28 3.28 -5.59
C VAL A 335 -3.31 1.76 -5.82
N LEU A 336 -3.38 1.30 -7.08
CA LEU A 336 -3.33 -0.11 -7.43
C LEU A 336 -1.92 -0.47 -7.88
N SER A 337 -1.34 -1.48 -7.23
CA SER A 337 0.03 -1.96 -7.47
C SER A 337 0.12 -3.46 -7.18
N GLN A 338 1.22 -4.09 -7.59
CA GLN A 338 1.58 -5.45 -7.26
C GLN A 338 1.50 -5.65 -5.75
N GLY A 339 0.84 -6.72 -5.34
CA GLY A 339 0.76 -7.16 -3.96
C GLY A 339 0.28 -8.61 -3.91
N GLY A 340 -0.70 -8.92 -3.07
CA GLY A 340 -1.23 -10.27 -2.91
C GLY A 340 -2.74 -10.30 -2.79
N VAL A 341 -3.35 -11.41 -3.20
CA VAL A 341 -4.77 -11.64 -2.98
C VAL A 341 -4.96 -12.94 -2.20
N LEU A 342 -5.65 -12.87 -1.08
CA LEU A 342 -5.85 -13.96 -0.13
C LEU A 342 -7.34 -14.20 0.07
N TYR A 343 -7.77 -15.47 0.12
CA TYR A 343 -9.04 -15.84 0.72
C TYR A 343 -8.86 -16.13 2.22
N ASN A 344 -9.29 -15.20 3.06
CA ASN A 344 -9.36 -15.36 4.50
C ASN A 344 -10.57 -16.25 4.84
N ALA A 345 -10.31 -17.57 4.96
CA ALA A 345 -11.35 -18.57 5.11
C ALA A 345 -12.22 -18.41 6.38
N PRO A 346 -11.66 -18.14 7.57
CA PRO A 346 -12.46 -17.92 8.78
C PRO A 346 -13.44 -16.75 8.65
N LEU A 347 -13.02 -15.66 8.01
CA LEU A 347 -13.85 -14.47 7.81
C LEU A 347 -14.70 -14.52 6.55
N ARG A 348 -14.48 -15.52 5.68
CA ARG A 348 -15.12 -15.66 4.37
C ARG A 348 -14.99 -14.38 3.54
N ARG A 349 -13.77 -13.85 3.46
CA ARG A 349 -13.47 -12.62 2.71
C ARG A 349 -12.24 -12.77 1.85
N TYR A 350 -12.30 -12.17 0.67
CA TYR A 350 -11.15 -11.98 -0.20
C TYR A 350 -10.50 -10.66 0.18
N LEU A 351 -9.18 -10.67 0.37
CA LEU A 351 -8.40 -9.49 0.73
C LEU A 351 -7.39 -9.22 -0.37
N TYR A 352 -7.30 -7.98 -0.83
CA TYR A 352 -6.27 -7.52 -1.76
C TYR A 352 -5.41 -6.46 -1.06
N THR A 353 -4.11 -6.72 -1.02
CA THR A 353 -3.10 -5.79 -0.50
C THR A 353 -2.45 -5.05 -1.67
N SER A 354 -2.47 -3.73 -1.61
CA SER A 354 -1.83 -2.84 -2.58
C SER A 354 -0.98 -1.79 -1.85
N TRP A 355 -0.21 -1.02 -2.60
CA TRP A 355 0.68 0.00 -2.06
C TRP A 355 0.90 1.13 -3.07
N THR A 356 1.37 2.25 -2.57
CA THR A 356 2.01 3.35 -3.29
C THR A 356 3.41 3.56 -2.70
N GLU A 357 4.22 4.45 -3.25
CA GLU A 357 5.53 4.78 -2.64
C GLU A 357 5.40 5.10 -1.13
N TYR A 358 4.26 5.68 -0.68
CA TYR A 358 4.08 6.16 0.69
C TYR A 358 2.94 5.52 1.49
N THR A 359 2.04 4.78 0.85
CA THR A 359 0.85 4.23 1.51
C THR A 359 0.67 2.74 1.24
N PHE A 360 -0.01 2.06 2.16
CA PHE A 360 -0.64 0.77 1.90
C PHE A 360 -2.14 0.96 1.70
N GLU A 361 -2.73 0.16 0.82
CA GLU A 361 -4.15 0.21 0.49
C GLU A 361 -4.72 -1.21 0.55
N PHE A 362 -5.79 -1.41 1.32
CA PHE A 362 -6.36 -2.74 1.56
C PHE A 362 -7.82 -2.79 1.16
N TYR A 363 -8.16 -3.77 0.33
CA TYR A 363 -9.50 -3.97 -0.18
C TYR A 363 -10.05 -5.33 0.25
N GLU A 364 -11.37 -5.40 0.45
CA GLU A 364 -12.09 -6.65 0.73
C GLU A 364 -13.24 -6.87 -0.24
N ALA A 365 -13.58 -8.14 -0.48
CA ALA A 365 -14.73 -8.53 -1.28
C ALA A 365 -15.39 -9.82 -0.76
N PRO A 366 -16.70 -10.01 -1.03
CA PRO A 366 -17.41 -11.25 -0.72
C PRO A 366 -17.17 -12.38 -1.75
N ALA A 367 -16.71 -12.04 -2.96
CA ALA A 367 -16.39 -12.97 -4.04
C ALA A 367 -15.09 -12.53 -4.76
N PRO A 368 -14.39 -13.41 -5.50
CA PRO A 368 -13.16 -13.05 -6.22
C PRO A 368 -13.37 -11.89 -7.22
N TRP A 369 -14.56 -11.84 -7.84
CA TRP A 369 -14.94 -10.79 -8.78
C TRP A 369 -15.58 -9.56 -8.13
N GLY A 370 -15.50 -9.43 -6.80
CA GLY A 370 -16.01 -8.27 -6.07
C GLY A 370 -17.46 -8.41 -5.57
N PRO A 371 -18.13 -7.29 -5.25
CA PRO A 371 -17.60 -5.93 -5.33
C PRO A 371 -16.47 -5.70 -4.32
N TRP A 372 -15.36 -5.13 -4.77
CA TRP A 372 -14.22 -4.76 -3.93
C TRP A 372 -14.46 -3.43 -3.22
N ARG A 373 -14.14 -3.34 -1.93
CA ARG A 373 -14.30 -2.16 -1.08
C ARG A 373 -13.02 -1.85 -0.32
N LEU A 374 -12.66 -0.58 -0.23
CA LEU A 374 -11.51 -0.13 0.55
C LEU A 374 -11.89 -0.25 2.04
N PHE A 375 -11.09 -0.99 2.83
CA PHE A 375 -11.32 -1.09 4.27
C PHE A 375 -10.22 -0.43 5.10
N MET A 376 -9.03 -0.18 4.53
CA MET A 376 -7.94 0.53 5.20
C MET A 376 -7.00 1.18 4.19
N SER A 377 -6.60 2.42 4.48
CA SER A 377 -5.39 3.04 3.90
C SER A 377 -4.46 3.36 5.06
N ARG A 378 -3.20 2.92 4.99
CA ARG A 378 -2.18 3.23 6.00
C ARG A 378 -1.12 4.12 5.37
N ASP A 379 -0.91 5.29 5.94
CA ASP A 379 -0.01 6.29 5.39
C ASP A 379 1.28 6.39 6.22
N ALA A 380 2.42 6.16 5.59
CA ALA A 380 3.73 6.30 6.21
C ALA A 380 4.37 7.67 5.92
N GLY A 381 3.75 8.52 5.10
CA GLY A 381 4.32 9.79 4.65
C GLY A 381 5.49 9.63 3.69
N ALA A 382 5.92 10.74 3.07
CA ALA A 382 7.15 10.70 2.28
C ALA A 382 8.38 10.46 3.16
N TYR A 383 9.49 10.07 2.53
CA TYR A 383 10.78 9.87 3.18
C TYR A 383 11.29 11.11 3.95
N PRO A 384 12.15 10.95 4.97
CA PRO A 384 12.76 9.69 5.38
C PRO A 384 11.89 8.80 6.28
N TRP A 385 12.17 7.50 6.26
CA TRP A 385 11.58 6.51 7.17
C TRP A 385 12.62 5.93 8.13
N TYR A 386 12.15 5.24 9.17
CA TYR A 386 12.95 4.83 10.32
C TYR A 386 12.78 3.34 10.60
N GLY A 387 13.92 2.65 10.67
CA GLY A 387 14.00 1.24 11.03
C GLY A 387 14.38 1.00 12.49
N PRO A 388 14.36 -0.26 12.94
CA PRO A 388 14.93 -0.63 14.24
C PRO A 388 16.45 -0.41 14.24
N ALA A 389 17.02 -0.13 15.42
CA ALA A 389 18.47 0.00 15.57
C ALA A 389 19.20 -1.31 15.17
N ALA A 390 20.12 -1.23 14.21
CA ALA A 390 20.98 -2.34 13.85
C ALA A 390 22.28 -1.90 13.20
N GLU A 391 23.31 -2.74 13.29
CA GLU A 391 24.51 -2.63 12.47
C GLU A 391 24.20 -3.13 11.05
N ILE A 392 24.59 -2.34 10.05
CA ILE A 392 24.27 -2.60 8.64
C ILE A 392 25.57 -2.63 7.82
N GLN A 393 25.76 -3.74 7.10
CA GLN A 393 26.74 -3.85 6.03
C GLN A 393 26.06 -3.68 4.68
N VAL A 394 26.59 -2.81 3.81
CA VAL A 394 26.10 -2.66 2.44
C VAL A 394 26.84 -3.61 1.52
N ILE A 395 26.10 -4.49 0.84
CA ILE A 395 26.64 -5.49 -0.08
C ILE A 395 26.37 -5.03 -1.53
N PRO A 396 27.39 -5.00 -2.41
CA PRO A 396 27.19 -4.71 -3.82
C PRO A 396 26.22 -5.69 -4.49
N ASN A 397 25.33 -5.19 -5.33
CA ASN A 397 24.37 -5.98 -6.10
C ASN A 397 24.46 -5.62 -7.59
N PRO A 398 24.83 -6.56 -8.49
CA PRO A 398 24.96 -6.27 -9.91
C PRO A 398 23.62 -6.17 -10.65
N PHE A 399 22.49 -6.49 -10.00
CA PHE A 399 21.16 -6.51 -10.61
C PHE A 399 20.31 -5.29 -10.28
N GLY A 400 20.76 -4.44 -9.34
CA GLY A 400 19.98 -3.33 -8.84
C GLY A 400 20.78 -2.46 -7.87
N HIS A 401 20.13 -2.04 -6.79
CA HIS A 401 20.74 -1.19 -5.77
C HIS A 401 21.57 -2.00 -4.76
N PRO A 402 22.59 -1.39 -4.12
CA PRO A 402 23.31 -2.02 -3.03
C PRO A 402 22.36 -2.50 -1.93
N ILE A 403 22.62 -3.69 -1.38
CA ILE A 403 21.72 -4.36 -0.45
C ILE A 403 22.18 -4.09 0.99
N PRO A 404 21.32 -3.55 1.85
CA PRO A 404 21.59 -3.45 3.27
C PRO A 404 21.41 -4.83 3.93
N ARG A 405 22.44 -5.33 4.60
CA ARG A 405 22.39 -6.55 5.39
C ARG A 405 22.62 -6.23 6.87
N ARG A 406 21.74 -6.75 7.72
CA ARG A 406 21.91 -6.68 9.17
C ARG A 406 23.03 -7.63 9.60
N THR A 407 24.01 -7.11 10.35
CA THR A 407 25.15 -7.90 10.87
C THR A 407 25.11 -8.08 12.38
N GLY A 408 24.33 -7.26 13.08
CA GLY A 408 24.22 -7.32 14.53
C GLY A 408 23.35 -6.21 15.12
N PRO A 409 23.23 -6.16 16.46
CA PRO A 409 22.70 -5.00 17.15
C PRO A 409 23.66 -3.80 16.98
N ALA A 410 23.13 -2.59 16.83
CA ALA A 410 23.97 -1.40 16.73
C ALA A 410 24.63 -1.08 18.08
N PRO A 411 25.96 -0.88 18.15
CA PRO A 411 26.61 -0.33 19.34
C PRO A 411 26.24 1.16 19.45
N GLN A 412 25.49 1.54 20.49
CA GLN A 412 24.99 2.91 20.72
C GLN A 412 24.32 3.53 19.48
N ALA A 413 23.13 3.04 19.12
CA ALA A 413 22.35 3.68 18.06
C ALA A 413 21.98 5.12 18.46
N ALA A 414 22.20 6.08 17.56
CA ALA A 414 21.58 7.40 17.67
C ALA A 414 20.06 7.21 17.82
N PRO A 415 19.39 7.98 18.70
CA PRO A 415 17.96 7.83 18.93
C PRO A 415 17.22 8.04 17.61
N CYS A 416 16.63 6.97 17.08
CA CYS A 416 15.69 7.05 15.97
C CYS A 416 14.36 7.54 16.52
N PRO A 417 13.71 8.53 15.87
CA PRO A 417 12.42 9.00 16.35
C PRO A 417 11.30 7.96 16.13
N GLY A 418 11.52 6.93 15.29
CA GLY A 418 10.54 5.87 15.04
C GLY A 418 10.69 4.62 15.93
N PRO A 419 10.26 3.43 15.44
CA PRO A 419 10.28 3.02 14.04
C PRO A 419 8.98 3.28 13.26
N LYS A 420 9.13 3.71 12.00
CA LYS A 420 8.04 3.85 11.02
C LYS A 420 8.56 3.61 9.60
N ASN A 421 7.92 2.74 8.85
CA ASN A 421 8.16 2.56 7.41
C ASN A 421 6.91 2.02 6.70
N GLY A 422 6.72 2.42 5.45
CA GLY A 422 5.84 1.72 4.52
C GLY A 422 6.54 0.51 3.89
N GLY A 423 6.26 0.27 2.61
CA GLY A 423 6.95 -0.75 1.84
C GLY A 423 6.25 -1.04 0.52
N TYR A 424 6.72 -2.05 -0.20
CA TYR A 424 6.17 -2.44 -1.48
C TYR A 424 5.89 -3.94 -1.60
N ALA A 425 5.15 -4.28 -2.65
CA ALA A 425 4.79 -5.65 -3.07
C ALA A 425 4.17 -6.48 -1.94
N CYS A 426 3.24 -5.87 -1.19
CA CYS A 426 2.77 -6.43 0.06
C CYS A 426 1.98 -7.72 -0.15
N THR A 427 2.27 -8.78 0.60
CA THR A 427 1.55 -10.05 0.53
C THR A 427 1.21 -10.57 1.93
N ILE A 428 0.16 -11.38 2.03
CA ILE A 428 -0.22 -12.08 3.27
C ILE A 428 -0.14 -13.58 3.00
N PRO A 429 0.96 -14.27 3.39
CA PRO A 429 1.05 -15.71 3.24
C PRO A 429 -0.08 -16.38 4.02
N SER A 430 -0.92 -17.17 3.36
CA SER A 430 -2.09 -17.81 3.98
C SER A 430 -1.78 -18.72 5.17
N LYS A 431 -0.54 -19.25 5.26
CA LYS A 431 -0.06 -20.00 6.42
C LYS A 431 0.01 -19.16 7.70
N PHE A 432 0.20 -17.84 7.56
CA PHE A 432 0.41 -16.91 8.67
C PHE A 432 -0.86 -16.11 9.02
N VAL A 433 -2.02 -16.71 8.77
CA VAL A 433 -3.35 -16.21 9.15
C VAL A 433 -3.79 -16.97 10.39
N SER A 434 -4.23 -16.25 11.42
CA SER A 434 -4.75 -16.84 12.66
C SER A 434 -5.96 -17.72 12.39
N ALA A 435 -6.25 -18.62 13.34
CA ALA A 435 -7.37 -19.55 13.23
C ALA A 435 -8.74 -18.86 13.08
N ASP A 436 -8.90 -17.66 13.66
CA ASP A 436 -10.10 -16.83 13.54
C ASP A 436 -10.03 -15.81 12.37
N GLY A 437 -8.90 -15.77 11.67
CA GLY A 437 -8.65 -14.89 10.54
C GLY A 437 -8.44 -13.42 10.87
N ARG A 438 -8.44 -13.03 12.15
CA ARG A 438 -8.35 -11.62 12.55
C ARG A 438 -6.93 -11.09 12.63
N ASP A 439 -5.97 -11.96 12.92
CA ASP A 439 -4.55 -11.63 12.96
C ASP A 439 -3.83 -12.26 11.77
N MET A 440 -3.04 -11.44 11.07
CA MET A 440 -2.33 -11.82 9.86
C MET A 440 -0.93 -11.22 9.89
N TRP A 441 0.00 -11.85 9.19
CA TRP A 441 1.32 -11.28 8.94
C TRP A 441 1.42 -10.73 7.51
N LEU A 442 1.66 -9.43 7.41
CA LEU A 442 1.88 -8.72 6.16
C LEU A 442 3.37 -8.68 5.84
N GLN A 443 3.75 -9.31 4.74
CA GLN A 443 5.08 -9.20 4.16
C GLN A 443 5.17 -7.88 3.38
N SER A 444 6.24 -7.12 3.58
CA SER A 444 6.55 -5.90 2.81
C SER A 444 8.05 -5.59 2.90
N ASN A 445 8.58 -4.80 1.96
CA ASN A 445 9.98 -4.40 1.95
C ASN A 445 10.19 -2.90 1.72
N TRP A 446 11.31 -2.37 2.21
CA TRP A 446 11.72 -0.98 2.01
C TRP A 446 13.23 -0.83 2.20
N PHE A 447 13.86 0.07 1.41
CA PHE A 447 15.31 0.33 1.47
C PHE A 447 15.77 1.75 1.07
N LEU A 448 14.88 2.62 0.56
CA LEU A 448 15.24 3.96 0.06
C LEU A 448 14.87 5.07 1.03
N GLY A 449 15.66 6.14 1.16
CA GLY A 449 15.30 7.24 2.05
C GLY A 449 15.31 6.84 3.53
N VAL A 450 16.31 6.06 3.94
CA VAL A 450 16.54 5.68 5.35
C VAL A 450 17.02 6.89 6.13
N GLY A 451 16.22 7.35 7.09
CA GLY A 451 16.61 8.41 8.01
C GLY A 451 17.57 7.90 9.08
N CYS A 452 17.25 6.75 9.67
CA CYS A 452 18.12 6.02 10.59
C CYS A 452 17.57 4.58 10.81
N GLY A 453 18.38 3.73 11.45
CA GLY A 453 18.04 2.34 11.70
C GLY A 453 18.12 1.46 10.45
N ALA A 454 17.72 0.20 10.60
CA ALA A 454 17.80 -0.82 9.57
C ALA A 454 16.64 -0.74 8.57
N PRO A 455 16.89 -0.63 7.26
CA PRO A 455 15.87 -0.93 6.27
C PRO A 455 15.47 -2.41 6.32
N ASN A 456 14.31 -2.77 5.76
CA ASN A 456 13.81 -4.14 5.70
C ASN A 456 13.87 -4.68 4.26
N TYR A 457 15.06 -5.12 3.86
CA TYR A 457 15.33 -5.76 2.55
C TYR A 457 15.55 -7.28 2.68
N THR A 458 14.64 -7.92 3.41
CA THR A 458 14.66 -9.35 3.77
C THR A 458 13.22 -9.89 3.76
N PHE A 459 13.00 -11.20 3.92
CA PHE A 459 11.66 -11.67 4.27
C PHE A 459 11.30 -11.13 5.66
N SER A 460 10.56 -10.03 5.67
CA SER A 460 10.18 -9.25 6.85
C SER A 460 8.67 -9.10 6.91
N LEU A 461 8.14 -9.16 8.13
CA LEU A 461 6.72 -9.20 8.40
C LEU A 461 6.34 -8.12 9.42
N ARG A 462 5.11 -7.64 9.29
CA ARG A 462 4.43 -6.78 10.26
C ARG A 462 3.05 -7.35 10.54
N ARG A 463 2.51 -7.11 11.74
CA ARG A 463 1.17 -7.57 12.08
C ARG A 463 0.12 -6.71 11.39
N LEU A 464 -0.90 -7.37 10.87
CA LEU A 464 -2.15 -6.82 10.36
C LEU A 464 -3.29 -7.43 11.17
N HIS A 465 -4.08 -6.59 11.83
CA HIS A 465 -5.26 -6.97 12.59
C HIS A 465 -6.52 -6.41 11.92
N VAL A 466 -7.58 -7.21 11.87
CA VAL A 466 -8.91 -6.78 11.37
C VAL A 466 -10.01 -7.27 12.29
N ALA A 467 -11.02 -6.41 12.52
CA ALA A 467 -12.21 -6.76 13.28
C ALA A 467 -13.48 -6.54 12.46
N PRO A 468 -14.28 -7.59 12.19
CA PRO A 468 -15.60 -7.43 11.61
C PRO A 468 -16.50 -6.55 12.48
N ARG A 469 -17.42 -5.83 11.84
CA ARG A 469 -18.43 -5.03 12.52
C ARG A 469 -19.33 -5.90 13.40
N GLN A 470 -19.55 -5.45 14.63
CA GLN A 470 -20.44 -6.06 15.60
C GLN A 470 -21.74 -5.24 15.66
N PRO A 471 -22.84 -5.70 15.04
CA PRO A 471 -24.10 -4.98 15.07
C PRO A 471 -24.71 -5.03 16.48
N GLY A 472 -25.40 -3.96 16.87
CA GLY A 472 -26.12 -3.89 18.15
C GLY A 472 -26.31 -2.45 18.62
N CYS A 473 -27.16 -2.26 19.63
CA CYS A 473 -27.32 -0.97 20.28
C CYS A 473 -26.05 -0.61 21.08
N PRO A 474 -25.63 0.66 21.09
CA PRO A 474 -24.54 1.12 21.95
C PRO A 474 -24.79 0.76 23.42
N PRO A 475 -23.92 -0.04 24.05
CA PRO A 475 -24.19 -0.55 25.40
C PRO A 475 -23.80 0.45 26.50
N ASN A 476 -23.06 1.52 26.17
CA ASN A 476 -22.43 2.38 27.17
C ASN A 476 -23.46 3.32 27.83
N PRO A 477 -23.72 3.22 29.16
CA PRO A 477 -24.49 4.23 29.88
C PRO A 477 -23.71 5.55 29.98
N PRO A 478 -24.36 6.66 30.35
CA PRO A 478 -23.66 7.88 30.71
C PRO A 478 -22.64 7.63 31.81
N ASP A 479 -21.36 7.92 31.55
CA ASP A 479 -20.26 7.86 32.50
C ASP A 479 -19.17 8.86 32.08
N PRO A 480 -19.13 10.05 32.70
CA PRO A 480 -18.17 11.09 32.34
C PRO A 480 -16.73 10.74 32.70
N GLY A 481 -16.50 9.71 33.53
CA GLY A 481 -15.17 9.22 33.91
C GLY A 481 -14.62 8.15 32.98
N CYS A 482 -15.47 7.52 32.16
CA CYS A 482 -15.07 6.43 31.27
C CYS A 482 -14.51 6.97 29.93
N ASN A 483 -13.18 6.98 29.79
CA ASN A 483 -12.54 7.29 28.51
C ASN A 483 -12.68 6.10 27.54
N LEU A 484 -13.57 6.23 26.55
CA LEU A 484 -13.84 5.22 25.53
C LEU A 484 -12.62 4.92 24.65
N ALA A 485 -11.68 5.88 24.51
CA ALA A 485 -10.44 5.70 23.75
C ALA A 485 -9.47 4.67 24.37
N ARG A 486 -9.74 4.23 25.61
CA ARG A 486 -8.97 3.20 26.32
C ARG A 486 -9.68 1.86 26.38
N GLY A 487 -10.89 1.77 25.82
CA GLY A 487 -11.66 0.55 25.80
C GLY A 487 -11.00 -0.53 24.95
N CYS A 488 -11.26 -1.81 25.27
CA CYS A 488 -10.83 -2.92 24.43
C CYS A 488 -11.37 -2.78 23.01
N GLY A 489 -10.52 -3.06 22.01
CA GLY A 489 -10.86 -2.95 20.59
C GLY A 489 -10.77 -1.53 20.02
N THR A 490 -10.40 -0.51 20.81
CA THR A 490 -10.11 0.82 20.28
C THR A 490 -8.94 0.73 19.30
N THR A 491 -9.16 1.22 18.08
CA THR A 491 -8.15 1.22 17.02
C THR A 491 -7.86 2.67 16.60
N PRO A 492 -6.62 3.17 16.81
CA PRO A 492 -6.22 4.50 16.38
C PRO A 492 -6.36 4.68 14.87
N ILE A 493 -6.79 5.88 14.45
CA ILE A 493 -6.79 6.32 13.06
C ILE A 493 -6.18 7.71 12.95
N GLU A 494 -5.43 7.92 11.88
CA GLU A 494 -4.79 9.20 11.59
C GLU A 494 -4.59 9.36 10.08
N LYS A 495 -4.39 10.60 9.63
CA LYS A 495 -3.97 10.85 8.24
C LYS A 495 -2.54 10.36 7.96
N CYS A 496 -1.65 10.51 8.93
CA CYS A 496 -0.26 10.06 8.95
C CYS A 496 0.22 10.15 10.40
N ALA A 497 1.09 9.23 10.82
CA ALA A 497 1.92 9.43 12.01
C ALA A 497 3.35 9.71 11.52
N HIS A 498 3.93 10.86 11.85
CA HIS A 498 5.26 11.25 11.38
C HIS A 498 6.34 10.30 11.92
N TYR A 499 6.18 9.78 13.13
CA TYR A 499 7.14 8.87 13.75
C TYR A 499 6.60 7.48 14.06
N GLY A 500 5.29 7.28 13.96
CA GLY A 500 4.67 5.97 14.14
C GLY A 500 4.25 5.70 15.59
N HIS A 501 3.99 6.74 16.38
CA HIS A 501 3.58 6.64 17.77
C HIS A 501 2.05 6.67 17.93
N GLY A 502 1.35 5.75 17.28
CA GLY A 502 -0.13 5.69 17.34
C GLY A 502 -0.72 5.46 18.74
N GLY A 503 0.11 5.05 19.71
CA GLY A 503 -0.30 4.87 21.10
C GLY A 503 -0.17 6.12 21.97
N TYR A 504 0.51 7.19 21.52
CA TYR A 504 0.69 8.39 22.36
C TYR A 504 -0.62 9.09 22.63
N TYR A 505 -1.51 9.16 21.64
CA TYR A 505 -2.72 9.93 21.81
C TYR A 505 -3.85 9.18 22.55
N ASN A 506 -3.59 8.00 23.13
CA ASN A 506 -4.53 7.29 24.00
C ASN A 506 -3.89 6.67 25.27
N ASP A 507 -2.70 7.14 25.67
CA ASP A 507 -1.98 6.64 26.84
C ASP A 507 -2.19 7.50 28.12
N CYS A 508 -2.93 8.61 28.00
CA CYS A 508 -3.15 9.64 29.02
C CYS A 508 -1.94 10.52 29.36
N ALA A 509 -0.83 10.41 28.63
CA ALA A 509 0.28 11.34 28.71
C ALA A 509 -0.04 12.58 27.87
N THR A 510 -0.13 13.74 28.51
CA THR A 510 -0.41 15.01 27.82
C THR A 510 0.85 15.80 27.47
N ASN A 511 2.03 15.18 27.55
CA ASN A 511 3.33 15.81 27.37
C ASN A 511 4.25 15.05 26.38
N LEU A 512 3.76 13.95 25.81
CA LEU A 512 4.34 13.27 24.66
C LEU A 512 3.42 13.50 23.49
N GLY A 513 3.95 13.60 22.27
CA GLY A 513 3.13 13.93 21.12
C GLY A 513 3.62 13.32 19.83
N GLU A 514 2.68 13.22 18.90
CA GLU A 514 2.89 12.83 17.51
C GLU A 514 2.39 13.97 16.62
N ASP A 515 2.85 13.99 15.38
CA ASP A 515 2.36 14.92 14.38
C ASP A 515 2.10 14.21 13.05
N SER A 516 1.31 14.85 12.18
CA SER A 516 0.89 14.27 10.90
C SER A 516 1.77 14.72 9.74
N PHE A 517 2.97 15.23 9.99
CA PHE A 517 3.86 15.67 8.93
C PHE A 517 4.14 14.50 7.98
N ASP A 518 3.85 14.74 6.69
CA ASP A 518 3.95 13.73 5.64
C ASP A 518 4.62 14.28 4.38
N CYS A 519 5.30 15.43 4.49
CA CYS A 519 6.01 16.09 3.39
C CYS A 519 5.11 16.50 2.20
N SER A 520 3.79 16.59 2.41
CA SER A 520 2.82 16.94 1.37
C SER A 520 1.96 18.13 1.74
N HIS A 521 1.53 18.91 0.75
CA HIS A 521 0.52 19.94 0.98
C HIS A 521 -0.86 19.30 1.08
N LYS A 522 -1.33 19.09 2.31
CA LYS A 522 -2.63 18.48 2.59
C LYS A 522 -3.68 19.52 2.99
N THR A 523 -4.92 19.25 2.56
CA THR A 523 -6.09 20.10 2.81
C THR A 523 -7.03 19.50 3.84
N PHE A 524 -6.72 18.29 4.31
CA PHE A 524 -7.51 17.57 5.30
C PHE A 524 -6.56 16.76 6.17
N ASP A 525 -6.81 16.79 7.46
CA ASP A 525 -6.04 16.09 8.47
C ASP A 525 -6.97 15.65 9.60
N PHE A 526 -6.63 14.55 10.27
CA PHE A 526 -7.47 13.99 11.32
C PHE A 526 -6.72 13.06 12.28
N TRP A 527 -7.28 12.97 13.48
CA TRP A 527 -6.90 12.05 14.55
C TRP A 527 -8.16 11.45 15.16
N GLY A 528 -8.17 10.16 15.48
CA GLY A 528 -9.37 9.55 16.00
C GLY A 528 -9.24 8.08 16.34
N TYR A 529 -10.39 7.46 16.52
CA TYR A 529 -10.50 6.02 16.76
C TYR A 529 -11.64 5.41 15.98
N THR A 530 -11.54 4.11 15.81
CA THR A 530 -12.64 3.23 15.40
C THR A 530 -12.77 2.08 16.39
N TRP A 531 -13.96 1.51 16.47
CA TRP A 531 -14.29 0.39 17.35
C TRP A 531 -15.07 -0.69 16.59
N PRO A 532 -15.02 -1.96 17.03
CA PRO A 532 -15.83 -3.02 16.43
C PRO A 532 -17.35 -2.82 16.58
N ARG A 533 -17.78 -2.02 17.55
CA ARG A 533 -19.19 -1.77 17.90
C ARG A 533 -19.45 -0.28 18.06
N GLU A 534 -20.72 0.11 18.03
CA GLU A 534 -21.14 1.49 18.23
C GLU A 534 -21.09 1.93 19.71
N TYR A 535 -20.83 3.21 19.90
CA TYR A 535 -20.85 3.92 21.18
C TYR A 535 -21.73 5.17 21.08
N ARG A 536 -22.35 5.56 22.20
CA ARG A 536 -22.85 6.93 22.42
C ARG A 536 -21.69 7.81 22.82
N MET A 537 -21.64 9.04 22.30
CA MET A 537 -20.58 10.01 22.55
C MET A 537 -21.18 11.43 22.54
N ASP A 538 -20.70 12.31 23.43
CA ASP A 538 -21.11 13.72 23.47
C ASP A 538 -19.96 14.68 23.87
N ARG A 539 -18.77 14.14 24.17
CA ARG A 539 -17.60 14.92 24.55
C ARG A 539 -16.29 14.31 24.07
N VAL A 540 -15.43 15.16 23.53
CA VAL A 540 -14.05 14.87 23.17
C VAL A 540 -13.12 15.83 23.89
N VAL A 541 -11.99 15.36 24.39
CA VAL A 541 -10.93 16.18 25.00
C VAL A 541 -9.68 16.00 24.16
N TYR A 542 -9.31 17.04 23.42
CA TYR A 542 -8.17 17.05 22.51
C TYR A 542 -7.03 17.86 23.11
N THR A 543 -5.88 17.23 23.30
CA THR A 543 -4.64 17.92 23.68
C THR A 543 -3.72 17.99 22.47
N THR A 544 -3.32 19.21 22.10
CA THR A 544 -2.38 19.45 21.00
C THR A 544 -1.01 18.85 21.29
N GLY A 545 -0.26 18.48 20.24
CA GLY A 545 1.13 18.09 20.37
C GLY A 545 2.06 19.31 20.35
N HIS A 546 3.27 19.13 19.84
CA HIS A 546 4.21 20.24 19.64
C HIS A 546 3.75 21.20 18.53
N MET A 547 3.93 22.51 18.73
CA MET A 547 3.69 23.56 17.73
C MET A 547 4.99 24.00 17.08
N PHE A 548 5.03 24.01 15.76
CA PHE A 548 6.20 24.40 14.97
C PHE A 548 5.95 25.74 14.28
N PRO A 549 7.00 26.43 13.79
CA PRO A 549 6.81 27.65 12.99
C PRO A 549 5.99 27.43 11.71
N ASP A 550 6.01 26.22 11.16
CA ASP A 550 5.46 25.86 9.85
C ASP A 550 4.28 24.87 9.91
N GLY A 551 3.83 24.47 11.10
CA GLY A 551 2.65 23.62 11.29
C GLY A 551 2.43 23.18 12.75
N GLY A 552 1.46 22.28 12.95
CA GLY A 552 1.08 21.73 14.25
C GLY A 552 -0.35 22.06 14.69
N TRP A 553 -1.06 22.93 13.98
CA TRP A 553 -2.42 23.37 14.34
C TRP A 553 -3.43 23.16 13.20
N PHE A 554 -4.73 23.22 13.51
CA PHE A 554 -5.78 23.30 12.50
C PHE A 554 -6.04 24.77 12.11
N ALA A 555 -5.90 25.13 10.83
CA ALA A 555 -6.25 26.46 10.31
C ALA A 555 -7.76 26.64 10.08
N HIS A 556 -8.48 25.54 9.84
CA HIS A 556 -9.94 25.50 9.83
C HIS A 556 -10.41 24.22 10.51
N GLY A 557 -11.45 24.30 11.34
CA GLY A 557 -11.67 23.29 12.40
C GLY A 557 -10.79 23.60 13.63
N PRO A 558 -10.64 22.69 14.60
CA PRO A 558 -11.08 21.31 14.58
C PRO A 558 -12.60 21.17 14.58
N MET A 559 -13.09 20.23 13.78
CA MET A 559 -14.46 19.70 13.84
C MET A 559 -14.41 18.31 14.49
N VAL A 560 -15.55 17.84 14.98
CA VAL A 560 -15.71 16.45 15.43
C VAL A 560 -16.67 15.73 14.49
N GLN A 561 -16.25 14.56 14.02
CA GLN A 561 -17.06 13.68 13.20
C GLN A 561 -17.23 12.32 13.87
N VAL A 562 -18.43 11.75 13.78
CA VAL A 562 -18.74 10.39 14.21
C VAL A 562 -19.05 9.53 12.99
N ARG A 563 -18.54 8.29 12.97
CA ARG A 563 -18.78 7.34 11.89
C ARG A 563 -20.09 6.60 12.09
N GLN A 564 -21.03 6.82 11.19
CA GLN A 564 -22.35 6.18 11.14
C GLN A 564 -22.42 5.27 9.92
N GLY A 565 -22.42 3.95 10.15
CA GLY A 565 -22.20 2.98 9.09
C GLY A 565 -20.82 3.15 8.45
N THR A 566 -20.77 3.49 7.16
CA THR A 566 -19.53 3.76 6.41
C THR A 566 -19.26 5.24 6.19
N ARG A 567 -20.04 6.14 6.80
CA ARG A 567 -19.97 7.58 6.56
C ARG A 567 -19.54 8.33 7.81
N TRP A 568 -18.62 9.28 7.65
CA TRP A 568 -18.30 10.26 8.69
C TRP A 568 -19.30 11.42 8.62
N VAL A 569 -19.89 11.75 9.76
CA VAL A 569 -20.92 12.77 9.89
C VAL A 569 -20.49 13.77 10.95
N ASP A 570 -20.57 15.07 10.64
CA ASP A 570 -20.31 16.14 11.60
C ASP A 570 -21.30 16.05 12.77
N VAL A 571 -20.80 16.23 14.00
CA VAL A 571 -21.66 16.29 15.18
C VAL A 571 -22.47 17.59 15.21
N ALA A 572 -23.67 17.55 15.80
CA ALA A 572 -24.50 18.74 16.00
C ALA A 572 -24.10 19.49 17.28
N ASP A 573 -24.33 20.81 17.29
CA ASP A 573 -24.13 21.69 18.46
C ASP A 573 -22.71 21.63 19.06
N LEU A 574 -21.70 21.51 18.19
CA LEU A 574 -20.30 21.50 18.58
C LEU A 574 -19.89 22.82 19.25
N THR A 575 -19.34 22.72 20.44
CA THR A 575 -18.76 23.81 21.23
C THR A 575 -17.34 23.43 21.65
N ILE A 576 -16.41 24.38 21.62
CA ILE A 576 -15.00 24.16 21.95
C ILE A 576 -14.58 25.17 23.04
N SER A 577 -14.06 24.67 24.15
CA SER A 577 -13.60 25.48 25.28
C SER A 577 -12.18 25.09 25.74
N PRO A 578 -11.24 26.04 25.85
CA PRO A 578 -11.34 27.43 25.36
C PRO A 578 -11.55 27.47 23.83
N GLY A 579 -11.92 28.63 23.26
CA GLY A 579 -12.02 28.76 21.81
C GLY A 579 -10.70 28.41 21.12
N TYR A 580 -10.76 27.61 20.06
CA TYR A 580 -9.56 27.24 19.28
C TYR A 580 -9.16 28.42 18.38
N PRO A 581 -7.92 28.94 18.45
CA PRO A 581 -7.56 30.21 17.78
C PRO A 581 -7.27 30.07 16.27
N HIS A 582 -7.21 28.85 15.74
CA HIS A 582 -6.97 28.55 14.32
C HIS A 582 -5.60 28.98 13.77
N ASP A 583 -4.65 29.26 14.66
CA ASP A 583 -3.27 29.59 14.33
C ASP A 583 -2.30 28.92 15.33
N ARG A 584 -1.00 29.21 15.22
CA ARG A 584 0.04 28.66 16.09
C ARG A 584 -0.18 28.98 17.58
N THR A 585 -0.98 29.99 17.92
CA THR A 585 -1.30 30.33 19.32
C THR A 585 -2.20 29.29 19.99
N ALA A 586 -2.70 28.29 19.24
CA ALA A 586 -3.29 27.08 19.81
C ALA A 586 -2.37 26.42 20.85
N GLY A 587 -1.06 26.60 20.71
CA GLY A 587 -0.06 26.31 21.73
C GLY A 587 0.25 24.82 21.85
N SER A 588 1.49 24.51 22.26
CA SER A 588 1.91 23.13 22.48
C SER A 588 1.28 22.56 23.74
N TYR A 589 0.86 21.29 23.70
CA TYR A 589 0.35 20.57 24.87
C TYR A 589 -0.80 21.29 25.60
N ARG A 590 -1.69 21.92 24.82
CA ARG A 590 -2.88 22.61 25.33
C ARG A 590 -4.12 21.78 25.08
N THR A 591 -4.97 21.70 26.09
CA THR A 591 -6.20 20.92 26.06
C THR A 591 -7.40 21.77 25.68
N TYR A 592 -8.20 21.24 24.77
CA TYR A 592 -9.47 21.77 24.29
C TYR A 592 -10.56 20.75 24.56
N THR A 593 -11.59 21.15 25.31
CA THR A 593 -12.78 20.32 25.53
C THR A 593 -13.82 20.67 24.47
N MET A 594 -14.26 19.64 23.75
CA MET A 594 -15.26 19.72 22.69
C MET A 594 -16.52 19.00 23.16
N THR A 595 -17.65 19.70 23.26
CA THR A 595 -18.95 19.13 23.63
C THR A 595 -19.94 19.29 22.49
N PHE A 596 -20.83 18.33 22.32
CA PHE A 596 -21.79 18.28 21.20
C PHE A 596 -23.04 17.49 21.61
N ALA A 597 -24.11 17.59 20.82
CA ALA A 597 -25.31 16.78 21.03
C ALA A 597 -25.00 15.27 20.90
N GLU A 598 -25.70 14.40 21.64
CA GLU A 598 -25.47 12.95 21.61
C GLU A 598 -25.38 12.44 20.15
N ALA A 599 -24.24 11.82 19.85
CA ALA A 599 -24.00 11.13 18.60
C ALA A 599 -23.74 9.65 18.85
N ARG A 600 -24.10 8.82 17.87
CA ARG A 600 -23.91 7.37 17.90
C ARG A 600 -23.07 6.94 16.71
N GLY A 601 -22.15 6.02 16.93
CA GLY A 601 -21.32 5.48 15.86
C GLY A 601 -20.19 4.61 16.36
N ASP A 602 -19.48 3.97 15.43
CA ASP A 602 -18.38 3.04 15.69
C ASP A 602 -17.01 3.66 15.37
N GLY A 603 -16.96 4.98 15.26
CA GLY A 603 -15.72 5.74 15.13
C GLY A 603 -15.94 7.21 15.43
N ILE A 604 -14.89 7.89 15.85
CA ILE A 604 -14.89 9.34 16.10
C ILE A 604 -13.54 9.92 15.67
N ARG A 605 -13.54 11.12 15.11
CA ARG A 605 -12.32 11.84 14.78
C ARG A 605 -12.45 13.33 15.02
N VAL A 606 -11.33 13.94 15.40
CA VAL A 606 -11.10 15.39 15.27
C VAL A 606 -10.46 15.62 13.91
N CYS A 607 -11.00 16.54 13.11
CA CYS A 607 -10.52 16.79 11.77
C CYS A 607 -10.64 18.24 11.32
N GLY A 608 -9.89 18.61 10.28
CA GLY A 608 -9.94 19.95 9.71
C GLY A 608 -8.88 20.18 8.63
N VAL A 609 -8.69 21.45 8.27
CA VAL A 609 -7.60 21.87 7.39
C VAL A 609 -6.38 22.15 8.27
N PRO A 610 -5.25 21.46 8.06
CA PRO A 610 -4.05 21.73 8.83
C PRO A 610 -3.42 23.08 8.41
N GLY A 611 -2.83 23.78 9.38
CA GLY A 611 -2.23 25.08 9.19
C GLY A 611 -0.72 25.04 8.95
N GLY A 612 -0.18 26.24 8.71
CA GLY A 612 1.24 26.45 8.44
C GLY A 612 1.64 26.07 7.01
N SER A 613 2.87 26.41 6.62
CA SER A 613 3.38 26.15 5.27
C SER A 613 3.61 24.67 4.99
N ALA A 614 3.83 23.84 6.03
CA ALA A 614 4.02 22.40 5.90
C ALA A 614 2.70 21.60 6.04
N THR A 615 1.59 22.28 6.38
CA THR A 615 0.23 21.71 6.42
C THR A 615 0.13 20.41 7.23
N PHE A 616 0.46 20.45 8.52
CA PHE A 616 0.27 19.31 9.43
C PHE A 616 -0.31 19.76 10.77
N THR A 617 -0.88 18.82 11.51
CA THR A 617 -1.38 19.03 12.88
C THR A 617 -0.62 18.12 13.84
N SER A 618 -0.67 18.43 15.13
CA SER A 618 -0.05 17.61 16.17
C SER A 618 -1.05 17.24 17.26
N ILE A 619 -0.74 16.16 17.97
CA ILE A 619 -1.59 15.60 19.02
C ILE A 619 -0.73 15.06 20.16
N ALA A 620 -1.20 15.22 21.39
CA ALA A 620 -0.64 14.57 22.57
C ALA A 620 -1.63 13.57 23.18
N GLU A 621 -2.92 13.90 23.23
CA GLU A 621 -3.95 13.02 23.79
C GLU A 621 -5.30 13.31 23.12
N LEU A 622 -6.12 12.27 22.92
CA LEU A 622 -7.51 12.39 22.49
C LEU A 622 -8.40 11.46 23.31
N ALA A 623 -9.12 12.04 24.28
CA ALA A 623 -10.04 11.27 25.11
C ALA A 623 -11.49 11.46 24.65
N VAL A 624 -12.29 10.39 24.73
CA VAL A 624 -13.66 10.34 24.21
C VAL A 624 -14.60 9.87 25.31
N TYR A 625 -15.73 10.55 25.49
CA TYR A 625 -16.66 10.31 26.60
C TYR A 625 -18.12 10.38 26.19
N PHE A 626 -18.96 9.84 27.07
CA PHE A 626 -20.41 10.04 27.05
C PHE A 626 -20.88 10.47 28.43
N ASP A 627 -21.16 11.76 28.58
CA ASP A 627 -21.61 12.36 29.83
C ASP A 627 -23.13 12.20 30.04
N GLY A 628 -23.90 12.04 28.96
CA GLY A 628 -25.36 11.95 28.97
C GLY A 628 -26.05 13.28 29.33
N ARG A 629 -25.39 14.41 29.06
CA ARG A 629 -25.94 15.74 29.36
C ARG A 629 -26.89 16.18 28.24
N PRO A 630 -28.02 16.83 28.55
CA PRO A 630 -28.81 17.49 27.52
C PRO A 630 -27.97 18.61 26.87
N PRO A 631 -28.15 18.89 25.56
CA PRO A 631 -27.47 20.01 24.91
C PRO A 631 -27.80 21.31 25.65
N ARG A 632 -26.77 22.12 25.93
CA ARG A 632 -26.89 23.40 26.64
C ARG A 632 -27.25 24.53 25.69
#